data_AF-A0A8T4QV37-F1
#
_entry.id   AF-A0A8T4QV37-F1
#
_cell.length_a   1.000
_cell.length_b   1.000
_cell.length_c   1.000
_cell.angle_alpha   90.00
_cell.angle_beta   90.00
_cell.angle_gamma   90.00
#
_symmetry.space_group_name_H-M   'P 1'
#
loop_
_entity.id
_entity.type
_entity.pdbx_description
1 polymer ?
#
loop_
_entity_poly.entity_id
_entity_poly.type
_entity_poly.pdbx_seq_one_letter_code
_entity_poly.pdbx_strand_id
1 'polypeptide(L)'
;MVFDILAIVLTIAGLCLFEVVCGIDNAVINAEVLRTMSLRARRWFLFWGMLFAVFVVRGLLPWLIIWFTTPNLGLVNSFTATFTDSSVIETIELSAPILFMGGGIFLIFLFFHWLFLEPKIYGLHAEKFFEKQGVWFYAVVSIILAIITWFALRKNPLVAFGAVIGSTAFFITHGFKQNAEKAEHEMLHGKAPLSDLRILSN
;
A
#
# COMPACT_ATOMS: atom_id res chain seq x y z
N MET A 1 15.33 -24.83 -14.82
CA MET A 1 14.36 -25.06 -15.92
C MET A 1 12.94 -25.31 -15.39
N VAL A 2 12.65 -26.39 -14.64
CA VAL A 2 11.29 -26.65 -14.09
C VAL A 2 10.85 -25.59 -13.08
N PHE A 3 11.74 -25.17 -12.17
CA PHE A 3 11.46 -24.08 -11.21
C PHE A 3 11.20 -22.74 -11.91
N ASP A 4 11.87 -22.47 -13.02
CA ASP A 4 11.69 -21.22 -13.78
C ASP A 4 10.34 -21.19 -14.49
N ILE A 5 9.92 -22.32 -15.08
CA ILE A 5 8.60 -22.45 -15.71
C ILE A 5 7.49 -22.32 -14.65
N LEU A 6 7.65 -22.96 -13.49
CA LEU A 6 6.70 -22.83 -12.39
C LEU A 6 6.59 -21.38 -11.91
N ALA A 7 7.72 -20.69 -11.74
CA ALA A 7 7.74 -19.29 -11.34
C ALA A 7 7.04 -18.40 -12.37
N ILE A 8 7.33 -18.57 -13.67
CA ILE A 8 6.69 -17.83 -14.76
C ILE A 8 5.18 -18.06 -14.78
N VAL A 9 4.73 -19.31 -14.70
CA VAL A 9 3.30 -19.66 -14.68
C VAL A 9 2.61 -19.06 -13.47
N LEU A 10 3.23 -19.15 -12.29
CA LEU A 10 2.69 -18.57 -11.05
C LEU A 10 2.60 -17.04 -11.14
N THR A 11 3.61 -16.37 -11.69
CA THR A 11 3.61 -14.92 -11.88
C THR A 11 2.53 -14.49 -12.87
N ILE A 12 2.40 -15.17 -14.01
CA ILE A 12 1.36 -14.85 -15.01
C ILE A 12 -0.04 -15.08 -14.42
N ALA A 13 -0.26 -16.23 -13.79
CA ALA A 13 -1.55 -16.55 -13.20
C ALA A 13 -1.90 -15.58 -12.06
N GLY A 14 -0.93 -15.25 -11.21
CA GLY A 14 -1.08 -14.28 -10.13
C GLY A 14 -1.39 -12.88 -10.64
N LEU A 15 -0.66 -12.39 -11.65
CA LEU A 15 -0.91 -11.09 -12.28
C LEU A 15 -2.27 -11.05 -12.97
N CYS A 16 -2.65 -12.10 -13.69
CA CYS A 16 -3.96 -12.19 -14.34
C CYS A 16 -5.10 -12.16 -13.31
N LEU A 17 -4.99 -12.94 -12.23
CA LEU A 17 -5.96 -12.93 -11.15
C LEU A 17 -6.04 -11.57 -10.46
N PHE A 18 -4.88 -10.98 -10.12
CA PHE A 18 -4.79 -9.67 -9.49
C PHE A 18 -5.43 -8.58 -10.35
N GLU A 19 -5.12 -8.55 -11.65
CA GLU A 19 -5.65 -7.57 -12.60
C GLU A 19 -7.18 -7.70 -12.74
N VAL A 20 -7.70 -8.92 -12.79
CA VAL A 20 -9.15 -9.15 -12.88
C VAL A 20 -9.86 -8.66 -11.62
N VAL A 21 -9.37 -9.04 -10.43
CA VAL A 21 -10.00 -8.67 -9.15
C VAL A 21 -9.90 -7.16 -8.93
N CYS A 22 -8.69 -6.61 -8.96
CA CYS A 22 -8.48 -5.18 -8.71
C CYS A 22 -9.06 -4.31 -9.83
N GLY A 23 -9.03 -4.77 -11.08
CA GLY A 23 -9.59 -4.03 -12.22
C GLY A 23 -11.11 -3.86 -12.11
N ILE A 24 -11.83 -4.94 -11.73
CA ILE A 24 -13.29 -4.88 -11.55
C ILE A 24 -13.63 -3.99 -10.35
N ASP A 25 -13.00 -4.20 -9.19
CA ASP A 25 -13.30 -3.41 -7.99
C ASP A 25 -13.02 -1.92 -8.20
N ASN A 26 -11.88 -1.59 -8.82
CA ASN A 26 -11.54 -0.22 -9.15
C ASN A 26 -12.52 0.40 -10.16
N ALA A 27 -12.97 -0.36 -11.16
CA ALA A 27 -13.95 0.11 -12.13
C ALA A 27 -15.34 0.34 -11.50
N VAL A 28 -15.80 -0.57 -10.64
CA VAL A 28 -17.10 -0.49 -9.96
C VAL A 28 -17.12 0.69 -8.99
N ILE A 29 -16.12 0.83 -8.13
CA ILE A 29 -16.05 1.94 -7.15
C ILE A 29 -15.97 3.28 -7.88
N ASN A 30 -15.12 3.41 -8.90
CA ASN A 30 -14.99 4.67 -9.64
C ASN A 30 -16.27 5.00 -10.41
N ALA A 31 -16.95 4.01 -11.01
CA ALA A 31 -18.23 4.22 -11.69
C ALA A 31 -19.33 4.67 -10.72
N GLU A 32 -19.41 4.07 -9.53
CA GLU A 32 -20.41 4.44 -8.52
C GLU A 32 -20.17 5.86 -7.97
N VAL A 33 -18.92 6.20 -7.66
CA VAL A 33 -18.55 7.56 -7.24
C VAL A 33 -18.87 8.57 -8.37
N LEU A 34 -18.53 8.27 -9.62
CA LEU A 34 -18.81 9.18 -10.74
C LEU A 34 -20.32 9.34 -11.03
N ARG A 35 -21.15 8.34 -10.71
CA ARG A 35 -22.62 8.38 -10.88
C ARG A 35 -23.29 9.29 -9.87
N THR A 36 -22.76 9.39 -8.66
CA THR A 36 -23.29 10.27 -7.60
C THR A 36 -22.91 11.74 -7.78
N MET A 37 -21.95 12.04 -8.67
CA MET A 37 -21.47 13.40 -8.93
C MET A 37 -22.32 14.18 -9.95
N SER A 38 -22.46 15.49 -9.72
CA SER A 38 -23.04 16.40 -10.72
C SER A 38 -22.16 16.47 -11.99
N LEU A 39 -22.78 16.78 -13.14
CA LEU A 39 -22.09 16.82 -14.44
C LEU A 39 -20.85 17.74 -14.47
N ARG A 40 -20.87 18.85 -13.71
CA ARG A 40 -19.73 19.77 -13.60
C ARG A 40 -18.59 19.18 -12.76
N ALA A 41 -18.92 18.57 -11.62
CA ALA A 41 -17.94 17.94 -10.75
C ALA A 41 -17.26 16.73 -11.43
N ARG A 42 -18.04 15.92 -12.17
CA ARG A 42 -17.51 14.79 -12.95
C ARG A 42 -16.48 15.23 -14.00
N ARG A 43 -16.77 16.29 -14.76
CA ARG A 43 -15.82 16.83 -15.77
C ARG A 43 -14.56 17.39 -15.12
N TRP A 44 -14.71 18.10 -13.99
CA TRP A 44 -13.57 18.64 -13.25
C TRP A 44 -12.69 17.52 -12.72
N PHE A 45 -13.28 16.49 -12.09
CA PHE A 45 -12.57 15.32 -11.58
C PHE A 45 -11.82 14.56 -12.67
N LEU A 46 -12.46 14.30 -13.82
CA LEU A 46 -11.80 13.61 -14.93
C LEU A 46 -10.67 14.44 -15.55
N PHE A 47 -10.84 15.75 -15.67
CA PHE A 47 -9.81 16.63 -16.22
C PHE A 47 -8.60 16.72 -15.30
N TRP A 48 -8.81 17.05 -14.03
CA TRP A 48 -7.71 17.17 -13.06
C TRP A 48 -7.10 15.82 -12.70
N GLY A 49 -7.92 14.76 -12.62
CA GLY A 49 -7.45 13.40 -12.38
C GLY A 49 -6.55 12.90 -13.50
N MET A 50 -6.92 13.13 -14.77
CA MET A 50 -6.07 12.78 -15.91
C MET A 50 -4.79 13.62 -15.94
N LEU A 51 -4.87 14.93 -15.67
CA LEU A 51 -3.69 15.79 -15.59
C LEU A 51 -2.74 15.32 -14.49
N PHE A 52 -3.25 15.01 -13.30
CA PHE A 52 -2.44 14.47 -12.21
C PHE A 52 -1.81 13.11 -12.59
N ALA A 53 -2.59 12.20 -13.16
CA ALA A 53 -2.08 10.89 -13.58
C ALA A 53 -0.96 11.02 -14.63
N VAL A 54 -1.06 11.95 -15.56
CA VAL A 54 -0.03 12.10 -16.60
C VAL A 54 1.18 12.88 -16.08
N PHE A 55 1.01 14.04 -15.44
CA PHE A 55 2.14 14.88 -15.07
C PHE A 55 2.81 14.46 -13.76
N VAL A 56 2.04 14.08 -12.74
CA VAL A 56 2.58 13.69 -11.44
C VAL A 56 3.03 12.24 -11.46
N VAL A 57 2.14 11.31 -11.79
CA VAL A 57 2.48 9.87 -11.72
C VAL A 57 3.46 9.47 -12.83
N ARG A 58 3.38 10.07 -14.02
CA ARG A 58 4.28 9.72 -15.14
C ARG A 58 5.51 10.62 -15.27
N GLY A 59 5.47 11.84 -14.73
CA GLY A 59 6.59 12.77 -14.78
C GLY A 59 7.32 12.88 -13.45
N LEU A 60 6.63 13.39 -12.43
CA LEU A 60 7.22 13.67 -11.12
C LEU A 60 7.70 12.40 -10.40
N LEU A 61 6.91 11.33 -10.44
CA LEU A 61 7.20 10.11 -9.69
C LEU A 61 8.45 9.37 -10.23
N PRO A 62 8.63 9.14 -11.54
CA PRO A 62 9.89 8.61 -12.07
C PRO A 62 11.10 9.49 -11.74
N TRP A 63 10.95 10.81 -11.85
CA TRP A 63 12.01 11.76 -11.50
C TRP A 63 12.41 11.67 -10.01
N LEU A 64 11.43 11.62 -9.11
CA LEU A 64 11.67 11.46 -7.67
C LEU A 64 12.40 10.15 -7.37
N ILE A 65 12.01 9.05 -8.02
CA ILE A 65 12.69 7.76 -7.84
C ILE A 65 14.17 7.88 -8.21
N ILE A 66 14.49 8.45 -9.38
CA ILE A 66 15.88 8.63 -9.85
C ILE A 66 16.67 9.54 -8.92
N TRP A 67 16.05 10.62 -8.44
CA TRP A 67 16.71 11.53 -7.51
C TRP A 67 17.06 10.86 -6.18
N PHE A 68 16.17 10.02 -5.64
CA PHE A 68 16.44 9.26 -4.41
C PHE A 68 17.48 8.17 -4.60
N THR A 69 17.51 7.50 -5.76
CA THR A 69 18.42 6.37 -5.99
C THR A 69 19.81 6.79 -6.47
N THR A 70 19.94 7.98 -7.06
CA THR A 70 21.22 8.50 -7.57
C THR A 70 21.55 9.87 -6.98
N PRO A 71 21.95 9.95 -5.70
CA PRO A 71 22.16 11.21 -4.99
C PRO A 71 23.28 12.08 -5.57
N ASN A 72 24.20 11.50 -6.35
CA ASN A 72 25.33 12.21 -6.95
C ASN A 72 24.96 13.08 -8.18
N LEU A 73 23.79 12.89 -8.79
CA LEU A 73 23.41 13.63 -10.01
C LEU A 73 22.91 15.06 -9.72
N GLY A 74 22.40 15.35 -8.52
CA GLY A 74 21.78 16.65 -8.22
C GLY A 74 20.44 16.86 -8.92
N LEU A 75 19.60 17.76 -8.38
CA LEU A 75 18.17 17.90 -8.77
C LEU A 75 17.95 18.26 -10.25
N VAL A 76 18.82 19.08 -10.84
CA VAL A 76 18.66 19.56 -12.22
C VAL A 76 19.13 18.50 -13.23
N ASN A 77 20.23 17.79 -12.93
CA ASN A 77 20.71 16.75 -13.84
C ASN A 77 19.87 15.47 -13.75
N SER A 78 19.25 15.16 -12.60
CA SER A 78 18.28 14.07 -12.52
C SER A 78 17.02 14.37 -13.35
N PHE A 79 16.61 15.64 -13.43
CA PHE A 79 15.48 16.06 -14.26
C PHE A 79 15.79 15.94 -15.75
N THR A 80 16.95 16.43 -16.21
CA THR A 80 17.34 16.32 -17.63
C THR A 80 17.65 14.88 -18.04
N ALA A 81 18.24 14.08 -17.14
CA ALA A 81 18.45 12.66 -17.36
C ALA A 81 17.12 11.97 -17.67
N THR A 82 16.08 12.18 -16.84
CA THR A 82 14.73 11.59 -16.96
C THR A 82 14.11 11.68 -18.36
N PHE A 83 14.44 12.73 -19.13
CA PHE A 83 13.88 12.96 -20.48
C PHE A 83 14.82 12.60 -21.63
N THR A 84 16.13 12.48 -21.39
CA THR A 84 17.14 12.50 -22.46
C THR A 84 17.90 11.19 -22.59
N ASP A 85 17.99 10.38 -21.54
CA ASP A 85 19.07 9.41 -21.42
C ASP A 85 18.59 7.96 -21.28
N SER A 86 19.21 7.04 -22.03
CA SER A 86 18.90 5.59 -21.99
C SER A 86 19.27 4.98 -20.63
N SER A 87 20.16 5.65 -19.89
CA SER A 87 20.55 5.37 -18.51
C SER A 87 19.38 5.49 -17.52
N VAL A 88 18.31 6.22 -17.86
CA VAL A 88 17.10 6.33 -17.04
C VAL A 88 16.35 5.01 -16.97
N ILE A 89 16.24 4.31 -18.10
CA ILE A 89 15.55 3.03 -18.16
C ILE A 89 16.32 2.01 -17.31
N GLU A 90 17.65 1.99 -17.44
CA GLU A 90 18.52 1.14 -16.63
C GLU A 90 18.44 1.49 -15.14
N THR A 91 18.38 2.77 -14.78
CA THR A 91 18.22 3.22 -13.38
C THR A 91 16.84 2.84 -12.82
N ILE A 92 15.79 2.93 -13.62
CA ILE A 92 14.44 2.48 -13.24
C ILE A 92 14.41 0.96 -13.07
N GLU A 93 15.04 0.21 -13.97
CA GLU A 93 15.17 -1.25 -13.85
C GLU A 93 15.98 -1.66 -12.61
N LEU A 94 17.03 -0.92 -12.26
CA LEU A 94 17.79 -1.12 -11.02
C LEU A 94 16.99 -0.76 -9.77
N SER A 95 16.06 0.19 -9.87
CA SER A 95 15.23 0.67 -8.76
C SER A 95 13.94 -0.14 -8.58
N ALA A 96 13.47 -0.80 -9.64
CA ALA A 96 12.24 -1.59 -9.65
C ALA A 96 12.23 -2.72 -8.59
N PRO A 97 13.33 -3.48 -8.38
CA PRO A 97 13.39 -4.48 -7.32
C PRO A 97 13.14 -3.90 -5.92
N ILE A 98 13.61 -2.68 -5.64
CA ILE A 98 13.43 -2.02 -4.34
C ILE A 98 11.97 -1.64 -4.15
N LEU A 99 11.36 -1.02 -5.18
CA LEU A 99 9.96 -0.60 -5.16
C LEU A 99 9.02 -1.80 -5.03
N PHE A 100 9.25 -2.86 -5.82
CA PHE A 100 8.47 -4.09 -5.74
C PHE A 100 8.66 -4.80 -4.41
N MET A 101 9.86 -4.77 -3.82
CA MET A 101 10.09 -5.35 -2.50
C MET A 101 9.31 -4.59 -1.41
N GLY A 102 9.38 -3.26 -1.41
CA GLY A 102 8.66 -2.45 -0.43
C GLY A 102 7.14 -2.58 -0.56
N GLY A 103 6.62 -2.44 -1.78
CA GLY A 103 5.18 -2.64 -2.03
C GLY A 103 4.73 -4.08 -1.75
N GLY A 104 5.55 -5.07 -2.12
CA GLY A 104 5.26 -6.48 -1.88
C GLY A 104 5.17 -6.82 -0.39
N ILE A 105 6.11 -6.35 0.44
CA ILE A 105 6.03 -6.55 1.89
C ILE A 105 4.81 -5.87 2.49
N PHE A 106 4.50 -4.64 2.06
CA PHE A 106 3.30 -3.93 2.50
C PHE A 106 2.03 -4.75 2.23
N LEU A 107 1.88 -5.27 1.01
CA LEU A 107 0.71 -6.07 0.63
C LEU A 107 0.66 -7.42 1.36
N ILE A 108 1.79 -8.09 1.58
CA ILE A 108 1.87 -9.31 2.38
C ILE A 108 1.38 -9.03 3.82
N PHE A 109 1.85 -7.95 4.42
CA PHE A 109 1.46 -7.57 5.78
C PHE A 109 -0.03 -7.23 5.84
N LEU A 110 -0.55 -6.50 4.84
CA LEU A 110 -1.97 -6.21 4.72
C LEU A 110 -2.82 -7.48 4.59
N PHE A 111 -2.37 -8.44 3.78
CA PHE A 111 -3.03 -9.75 3.65
C PHE A 111 -3.06 -10.51 4.97
N PHE A 112 -1.93 -10.58 5.69
CA PHE A 112 -1.87 -11.25 6.99
C PHE A 112 -2.67 -10.53 8.07
N HIS A 113 -2.74 -9.20 8.01
CA HIS A 113 -3.56 -8.41 8.90
C HIS A 113 -5.03 -8.74 8.68
N TRP A 114 -5.48 -8.72 7.42
CA TRP A 114 -6.82 -9.17 7.05
C TRP A 114 -7.07 -10.64 7.43
N LEU A 115 -6.04 -11.50 7.36
CA LEU A 115 -6.17 -12.92 7.71
C LEU A 115 -6.39 -13.16 9.21
N PHE A 116 -5.62 -12.48 10.06
CA PHE A 116 -5.52 -12.77 11.49
C PHE A 116 -6.31 -11.80 12.39
N LEU A 117 -6.51 -10.55 11.96
CA LEU A 117 -7.02 -9.47 12.82
C LEU A 117 -8.38 -8.93 12.40
N GLU A 118 -8.74 -9.01 11.11
CA GLU A 118 -10.03 -8.49 10.63
C GLU A 118 -11.16 -9.49 10.96
N PRO A 119 -12.28 -9.03 11.56
CA PRO A 119 -13.41 -9.90 11.86
C PRO A 119 -14.09 -10.40 10.57
N LYS A 120 -14.30 -11.73 10.45
CA LYS A 120 -14.85 -12.36 9.25
C LYS A 120 -16.23 -12.93 9.51
N ILE A 121 -17.12 -12.80 8.52
CA ILE A 121 -18.44 -13.44 8.54
C ILE A 121 -18.25 -14.89 8.08
N TYR A 122 -18.32 -15.82 9.04
CA TYR A 122 -17.82 -17.19 8.89
C TYR A 122 -18.52 -18.00 7.77
N GLY A 123 -17.76 -18.39 6.75
CA GLY A 123 -18.18 -19.33 5.71
C GLY A 123 -17.43 -20.68 5.74
N LEU A 124 -16.24 -20.74 6.36
CA LEU A 124 -15.39 -21.95 6.39
C LEU A 124 -14.89 -22.26 7.82
N HIS A 125 -14.81 -23.55 8.17
CA HIS A 125 -14.43 -24.04 9.51
C HIS A 125 -13.04 -23.57 10.00
N ALA A 126 -12.14 -23.18 9.09
CA ALA A 126 -10.80 -22.71 9.45
C ALA A 126 -10.78 -21.30 10.07
N GLU A 127 -11.83 -20.48 9.88
CA GLU A 127 -11.84 -19.07 10.31
C GLU A 127 -11.84 -18.91 11.84
N LYS A 128 -12.42 -19.85 12.60
CA LYS A 128 -12.39 -19.84 14.08
C LYS A 128 -11.00 -20.05 14.68
N PHE A 129 -10.07 -20.66 13.95
CA PHE A 129 -8.71 -20.92 14.42
C PHE A 129 -7.82 -19.67 14.27
N PHE A 130 -7.96 -18.95 13.15
CA PHE A 130 -7.16 -17.76 12.87
C PHE A 130 -7.53 -16.56 13.75
N GLU A 131 -8.81 -16.38 14.05
CA GLU A 131 -9.29 -15.28 14.91
C GLU A 131 -8.83 -15.44 16.38
N LYS A 132 -8.81 -16.67 16.90
CA LYS A 132 -8.26 -16.94 18.25
C LYS A 132 -6.76 -16.69 18.35
N GLN A 133 -6.06 -16.67 17.22
CA GLN A 133 -4.61 -16.58 17.11
C GLN A 133 -4.15 -15.18 16.69
N GLY A 134 -4.98 -14.14 16.74
CA GLY A 134 -4.62 -12.77 16.32
C GLY A 134 -3.31 -12.22 16.90
N VAL A 135 -2.91 -12.67 18.09
CA VAL A 135 -1.60 -12.34 18.73
C VAL A 135 -0.41 -12.82 17.89
N TRP A 136 -0.56 -13.93 17.16
CA TRP A 136 0.48 -14.52 16.32
C TRP A 136 0.72 -13.73 15.04
N PHE A 137 -0.15 -12.79 14.67
CA PHE A 137 0.06 -11.91 13.52
C PHE A 137 1.45 -11.29 13.56
N TYR A 138 1.79 -10.61 14.66
CA TYR A 138 3.08 -9.93 14.82
C TYR A 138 4.25 -10.90 14.74
N ALA A 139 4.15 -12.08 15.36
CA ALA A 139 5.20 -13.09 15.29
C ALA A 139 5.42 -13.61 13.86
N VAL A 140 4.35 -13.91 13.13
CA VAL A 140 4.41 -14.42 11.76
C VAL A 140 4.99 -13.38 10.81
N VAL A 141 4.47 -12.14 10.83
CA VAL A 141 4.97 -11.08 9.93
C VAL A 141 6.41 -10.68 10.25
N SER A 142 6.82 -10.71 11.53
CA SER A 142 8.22 -10.48 11.92
C SER A 142 9.17 -11.58 11.43
N ILE A 143 8.77 -12.86 11.53
CA ILE A 143 9.57 -13.98 11.00
C ILE A 143 9.68 -13.90 9.48
N ILE A 144 8.56 -13.64 8.79
CA ILE A 144 8.54 -13.47 7.33
C ILE A 144 9.47 -12.32 6.91
N LEU A 145 9.37 -11.16 7.58
CA LEU A 145 10.24 -10.02 7.30
C LEU A 145 11.71 -10.35 7.53
N ALA A 146 12.05 -11.04 8.62
CA ALA A 146 13.41 -11.45 8.91
C ALA A 146 13.98 -12.36 7.81
N ILE A 147 13.21 -13.36 7.36
CA ILE A 147 13.61 -14.27 6.28
C ILE A 147 13.79 -13.50 4.97
N ILE A 148 12.82 -12.66 4.59
CA ILE A 148 12.90 -11.89 3.33
C ILE A 148 14.08 -10.93 3.37
N THR A 149 14.28 -10.22 4.48
CA THR A 149 15.40 -9.28 4.66
C THR A 149 16.74 -10.01 4.61
N TRP A 150 16.86 -11.19 5.22
CA TRP A 150 18.07 -12.01 5.15
C TRP A 150 18.44 -12.39 3.71
N PHE A 151 17.47 -12.84 2.91
CA PHE A 151 17.71 -13.15 1.50
C PHE A 151 17.97 -11.90 0.67
N ALA A 152 17.29 -10.78 0.94
CA ALA A 152 17.46 -9.52 0.23
C ALA A 152 18.86 -8.92 0.48
N LEU A 153 19.35 -8.98 1.72
CA LEU A 153 20.70 -8.51 2.11
C LEU A 153 21.80 -9.22 1.33
N ARG A 154 21.62 -10.51 1.02
CA ARG A 154 22.57 -11.28 0.20
C ARG A 154 22.63 -10.84 -1.26
N LYS A 155 21.55 -10.22 -1.77
CA LYS A 155 21.48 -9.74 -3.17
C LYS A 155 21.89 -8.27 -3.27
N ASN A 156 21.21 -7.39 -2.53
CA ASN A 156 21.47 -5.96 -2.54
C ASN A 156 20.92 -5.31 -1.26
N PRO A 157 21.75 -4.58 -0.48
CA PRO A 157 21.30 -3.88 0.72
C PRO A 157 20.13 -2.92 0.50
N LEU A 158 20.03 -2.28 -0.67
CA LEU A 158 18.93 -1.36 -0.99
C LEU A 158 17.59 -2.09 -1.14
N VAL A 159 17.59 -3.33 -1.62
CA VAL A 159 16.37 -4.15 -1.72
C VAL A 159 15.90 -4.56 -0.32
N ALA A 160 16.83 -4.90 0.58
CA ALA A 160 16.53 -5.16 1.98
C ALA A 160 15.99 -3.90 2.69
N PHE A 161 16.53 -2.73 2.36
CA PHE A 161 16.00 -1.46 2.85
C PHE A 161 14.57 -1.20 2.34
N GLY A 162 14.27 -1.51 1.07
CA GLY A 162 12.92 -1.47 0.53
C GLY A 162 11.93 -2.34 1.31
N ALA A 163 12.34 -3.57 1.66
CA ALA A 163 11.57 -4.46 2.52
C ALA A 163 11.23 -3.82 3.88
N VAL A 164 12.21 -3.20 4.53
CA VAL A 164 12.00 -2.51 5.81
C VAL A 164 11.05 -1.31 5.65
N ILE A 165 11.25 -0.45 4.63
CA ILE A 165 10.34 0.67 4.34
C ILE A 165 8.91 0.19 4.17
N GLY A 166 8.69 -0.88 3.40
CA GLY A 166 7.38 -1.48 3.20
C GLY A 166 6.70 -1.90 4.51
N SER A 167 7.46 -2.57 5.38
CA SER A 167 6.97 -2.97 6.71
C SER A 167 6.65 -1.76 7.61
N THR A 168 7.50 -0.73 7.58
CA THR A 168 7.31 0.50 8.36
C THR A 168 6.07 1.25 7.89
N ALA A 169 5.87 1.40 6.59
CA ALA A 169 4.68 2.04 6.02
C ALA A 169 3.40 1.32 6.49
N PHE A 170 3.39 -0.02 6.47
CA PHE A 170 2.26 -0.80 6.97
C PHE A 170 1.95 -0.50 8.44
N PHE A 171 2.94 -0.59 9.32
CA PHE A 171 2.72 -0.36 10.76
C PHE A 171 2.30 1.08 11.07
N ILE A 172 2.84 2.06 10.34
CA ILE A 172 2.42 3.47 10.48
C ILE A 172 0.96 3.62 10.09
N THR A 173 0.56 3.15 8.90
CA THR A 173 -0.82 3.25 8.42
C THR A 173 -1.79 2.53 9.34
N HIS A 174 -1.45 1.32 9.79
CA HIS A 174 -2.27 0.58 10.73
C HIS A 174 -2.35 1.29 12.09
N GLY A 175 -1.24 1.80 12.62
CA GLY A 175 -1.21 2.52 13.89
C GLY A 175 -2.12 3.75 13.85
N PHE A 176 -2.10 4.51 12.75
CA PHE A 176 -3.01 5.65 12.57
C PHE A 176 -4.48 5.23 12.49
N LYS A 177 -4.82 4.17 11.74
CA LYS A 177 -6.19 3.64 11.66
C LYS A 177 -6.72 3.26 13.05
N GLN A 178 -5.93 2.50 13.82
CA GLN A 178 -6.33 2.07 15.15
C GLN A 178 -6.44 3.24 16.14
N ASN A 179 -5.56 4.25 16.03
CA ASN A 179 -5.65 5.46 16.85
C ASN A 179 -6.90 6.29 16.51
N ALA A 180 -7.24 6.38 15.22
CA ALA A 180 -8.45 7.07 14.78
C ALA A 180 -9.73 6.37 15.28
N GLU A 181 -9.80 5.04 15.18
CA GLU A 181 -10.94 4.24 15.70
C GLU A 181 -11.11 4.39 17.21
N LYS A 182 -10.00 4.38 17.96
CA LYS A 182 -10.02 4.63 19.42
C LYS A 182 -10.50 6.04 19.74
N ALA A 183 -9.99 7.05 19.03
CA ALA A 183 -10.40 8.43 19.21
C ALA A 183 -11.89 8.64 18.87
N GLU A 184 -12.40 7.99 17.82
CA GLU A 184 -13.82 8.02 17.45
C GLU A 184 -14.69 7.38 18.55
N HIS A 185 -14.29 6.21 19.04
CA HIS A 185 -15.00 5.53 20.14
C HIS A 185 -15.01 6.38 21.42
N GLU A 186 -13.90 7.03 21.76
CA GLU A 186 -13.83 7.97 22.88
C GLU A 186 -14.69 9.22 22.67
N MET A 187 -14.83 9.74 21.45
CA MET A 187 -15.70 10.89 21.16
C MET A 187 -17.19 10.53 21.21
N LEU A 188 -17.55 9.32 20.76
CA LEU A 188 -18.93 8.83 20.76
C LEU A 188 -19.40 8.39 22.16
N HIS A 189 -18.49 7.84 22.98
CA HIS A 189 -18.83 7.33 24.31
C HIS A 189 -18.35 8.21 25.48
N GLY A 190 -17.45 9.18 25.25
CA GLY A 190 -16.85 10.04 26.27
C GLY A 190 -17.58 11.36 26.55
N LYS A 191 -18.73 11.63 25.93
CA LYS A 191 -19.58 12.80 26.24
C LYS A 191 -20.88 12.42 26.97
N ALA A 192 -20.76 11.96 28.21
CA ALA A 192 -21.75 12.12 29.28
C ALA A 192 -21.00 11.97 30.63
N PRO A 193 -20.94 13.00 31.51
CA PRO A 193 -22.04 13.87 31.92
C PRO A 193 -21.63 15.35 32.11
N LEU A 194 -21.95 16.24 31.17
CA LEU A 194 -21.86 17.70 31.42
C LEU A 194 -23.12 18.47 30.98
N SER A 195 -24.09 17.79 30.37
CA SER A 195 -25.36 18.40 29.93
C SER A 195 -26.44 18.46 31.02
N ASP A 196 -26.37 17.63 32.06
CA ASP A 196 -27.42 17.57 33.12
C ASP A 196 -27.27 18.61 34.23
N LEU A 197 -26.14 19.33 34.31
CA LEU A 197 -25.93 20.35 35.35
C LEU A 197 -26.55 21.72 35.03
N ARG A 198 -27.12 21.91 33.83
CA ARG A 198 -27.80 23.17 33.46
C ARG A 198 -29.33 23.15 33.63
N ILE A 199 -29.92 22.00 33.97
CA ILE A 199 -31.38 21.86 34.11
C ILE A 199 -31.83 22.01 35.58
N LEU A 200 -30.91 22.04 36.55
CA LEU A 200 -31.23 22.19 37.98
C LEU A 200 -30.91 23.57 38.58
N SER A 201 -30.63 24.60 37.77
CA SER A 201 -30.31 25.95 38.26
C SER A 201 -31.18 27.09 37.69
N ASN A 202 -32.47 26.83 37.42
CA ASN A 202 -33.48 27.89 37.24
C ASN A 202 -34.81 27.47 37.84
#